data_AF-A0A383BH66-F1
#
_entry.id   AF-A0A383BH66-F1
#
_cell.length_a   1.000
_cell.length_b   1.000
_cell.length_c   1.000
_cell.angle_alpha   90.00
_cell.angle_beta   90.00
_cell.angle_gamma   90.00
#
_symmetry.space_group_name_H-M   'P 1'
#
loop_
_entity.id
_entity.type
_entity.pdbx_description
1 polymer ?
#
loop_
_entity_poly.entity_id
_entity_poly.type
_entity_poly.pdbx_seq_one_letter_code
_entity_poly.pdbx_strand_id
1 'polypeptide(L)'
;MKCGDIIVSKHVHDFVQCRCSAIFVDGGMEYLRRGGEDEDFVDRSLLMNKDALTECVLAVKYAEENNKNELGVVLSVIRILRDFELLNKRELYGSLNTKNN
;
A
#
# COMPACT_ATOMS: atom_id res chain seq x y z
N MET A 1 13.25 4.75 17.95
CA MET A 1 12.66 5.76 17.03
C MET A 1 13.08 7.16 17.46
N LYS A 2 14.00 7.80 16.73
CA LYS A 2 14.70 9.03 17.19
C LYS A 2 13.98 10.35 16.92
N CYS A 3 13.37 10.53 15.75
CA CYS A 3 12.77 11.82 15.35
C CYS A 3 11.26 11.75 15.03
N GLY A 4 10.69 10.54 14.91
CA GLY A 4 9.27 10.35 14.62
C GLY A 4 8.87 10.57 13.15
N ASP A 5 9.82 10.84 12.26
CA ASP A 5 9.53 10.99 10.83
C ASP A 5 9.05 9.68 10.20
N ILE A 6 8.07 9.79 9.30
CA ILE A 6 7.63 8.72 8.41
C ILE A 6 8.16 9.05 7.01
N ILE A 7 9.10 8.24 6.53
CA ILE A 7 9.72 8.40 5.21
C ILE A 7 9.27 7.27 4.28
N VAL A 8 9.14 7.58 2.99
CA VAL A 8 8.71 6.63 1.94
C VAL A 8 9.51 6.91 0.68
N SER A 9 10.12 5.87 0.11
CA SER A 9 10.70 5.89 -1.23
C SER A 9 9.61 5.53 -2.24
N LYS A 10 9.38 6.38 -3.25
CA LYS A 10 8.25 6.25 -4.18
C LYS A 10 8.64 5.65 -5.52
N HIS A 11 9.90 5.84 -5.94
CA HIS A 11 10.39 5.45 -7.25
C HIS A 11 11.78 4.81 -7.16
N VAL A 12 12.23 4.24 -8.29
CA VAL A 12 13.60 3.73 -8.42
C VAL A 12 14.58 4.88 -8.20
N HIS A 13 15.62 4.64 -7.38
CA HIS A 13 16.62 5.65 -7.03
C HIS A 13 16.07 6.88 -6.26
N ASP A 14 14.99 6.70 -5.49
CA ASP A 14 14.43 7.73 -4.62
C ASP A 14 14.94 7.59 -3.17
N PHE A 15 16.15 8.08 -2.92
CA PHE A 15 16.77 8.08 -1.60
C PHE A 15 16.13 9.13 -0.69
N VAL A 16 15.48 8.68 0.37
CA VAL A 16 14.83 9.53 1.38
C VAL A 16 15.41 9.21 2.75
N GLN A 17 15.78 10.25 3.50
CA GLN A 17 16.33 10.14 4.84
C GLN A 17 15.46 10.90 5.84
N CYS A 18 15.35 10.40 7.06
CA CYS A 18 14.70 11.15 8.15
C CYS A 18 15.51 12.39 8.55
N ARG A 19 14.88 13.37 9.22
CA ARG A 19 15.50 14.65 9.58
C ARG A 19 16.70 14.56 10.53
N CYS A 20 16.79 13.49 11.30
CA CYS A 20 17.92 13.25 12.21
C CYS A 20 19.00 12.36 11.58
N SER A 21 18.83 12.00 10.30
CA SER A 21 19.74 11.17 9.53
C SER A 21 19.98 9.74 10.07
N ALA A 22 19.24 9.30 11.08
CA ALA A 22 19.38 7.98 11.69
C ALA A 22 18.93 6.83 10.78
N ILE A 23 17.91 7.06 9.94
CA ILE A 23 17.33 6.04 9.04
C ILE A 23 17.10 6.59 7.63
N PHE A 24 17.13 5.70 6.63
CA PHE A 24 16.84 6.01 5.23
C PHE A 24 16.10 4.87 4.50
N VAL A 25 15.44 5.21 3.39
CA VAL A 25 14.81 4.30 2.44
C VAL A 25 15.16 4.67 0.99
N ASP A 26 15.22 3.70 0.07
CA ASP A 26 15.49 3.89 -1.36
C ASP A 26 14.88 2.75 -2.19
N GLY A 27 14.66 3.01 -3.49
CA GLY A 27 14.32 2.02 -4.52
C GLY A 27 12.83 1.74 -4.73
N GLY A 28 11.95 2.50 -4.09
CA GLY A 28 10.51 2.40 -4.26
C GLY A 28 10.00 0.98 -4.07
N MET A 29 9.16 0.52 -5.01
CA MET A 29 8.61 -0.84 -5.05
C MET A 29 9.47 -1.81 -5.88
N GLU A 30 10.52 -1.35 -6.55
CA GLU A 30 11.35 -2.20 -7.42
C GLU A 30 12.45 -2.91 -6.63
N TYR A 31 13.12 -2.19 -5.72
CA TYR A 31 14.03 -2.80 -4.77
C TYR A 31 13.89 -2.09 -3.42
N LEU A 32 13.43 -2.81 -2.40
CA LEU A 32 13.29 -2.23 -1.07
C LEU A 32 14.67 -2.15 -0.40
N ARG A 33 15.24 -0.94 -0.34
CA ARG A 33 16.47 -0.67 0.42
C ARG A 33 16.16 0.21 1.62
N ARG A 34 16.56 -0.24 2.80
CA ARG A 34 16.43 0.51 4.06
C ARG A 34 17.70 0.37 4.88
N GLY A 35 17.99 1.36 5.72
CA GLY A 35 19.11 1.30 6.63
C GLY A 35 18.91 2.18 7.86
N GLY A 36 19.55 1.77 8.95
CA GLY A 36 19.41 2.34 10.29
C GLY A 36 19.63 1.25 11.34
N GLU A 37 19.80 1.64 12.59
CA GLU A 37 19.83 0.70 13.71
C GLU A 37 18.41 0.15 13.97
N ASP A 38 18.26 -1.12 14.36
CA ASP A 38 16.95 -1.75 14.56
C ASP A 38 16.08 -1.02 15.60
N GLU A 39 16.71 -0.37 16.58
CA GLU A 39 16.03 0.46 17.59
C GLU A 39 15.49 1.80 17.05
N ASP A 40 15.96 2.23 15.88
CA ASP A 40 15.67 3.55 15.32
C ASP A 40 14.42 3.60 14.44
N PHE A 41 13.90 2.44 13.99
CA PHE A 41 12.72 2.38 13.11
C PHE A 41 11.74 1.26 13.45
N VAL A 42 10.54 1.39 12.91
CA VAL A 42 9.57 0.29 12.78
C VAL A 42 9.29 0.15 11.30
N ASP A 43 9.59 -1.01 10.72
CA ASP A 43 9.35 -1.23 9.30
C ASP A 43 7.84 -1.31 9.01
N ARG A 44 7.39 -0.49 8.06
CA ARG A 44 6.01 -0.45 7.55
C ARG A 44 5.95 -0.64 6.04
N SER A 45 7.06 -1.07 5.44
CA SER A 45 7.15 -1.27 4.01
C SER A 45 6.19 -2.36 3.57
N LEU A 46 5.50 -2.13 2.44
CA LEU A 46 4.65 -3.12 1.81
C LEU A 46 5.32 -3.58 0.52
N LEU A 47 5.34 -4.89 0.28
CA LEU A 47 5.71 -5.47 -1.00
C LEU A 47 4.44 -6.02 -1.64
N MET A 48 4.11 -5.50 -2.82
CA MET A 48 2.93 -5.93 -3.57
C MET A 48 3.37 -6.41 -4.95
N ASN A 49 2.64 -7.38 -5.48
CA ASN A 49 2.78 -7.78 -6.87
C ASN A 49 2.55 -6.54 -7.79
N LYS A 50 3.43 -6.36 -8.78
CA LYS A 50 3.43 -5.20 -9.68
C LYS A 50 2.18 -5.14 -10.55
N ASP A 51 1.64 -6.28 -10.98
CA ASP A 51 0.39 -6.35 -11.72
C ASP A 51 -0.76 -5.88 -10.83
N ALA A 52 -0.82 -6.32 -9.56
CA ALA A 52 -1.84 -5.86 -8.61
C ALA A 52 -1.80 -4.34 -8.41
N LEU A 53 -0.60 -3.76 -8.28
CA LEU A 53 -0.42 -2.31 -8.16
C LEU A 53 -0.85 -1.58 -9.44
N THR A 54 -0.50 -2.12 -10.60
CA THR A 54 -0.87 -1.58 -11.91
C THR A 54 -2.39 -1.56 -12.08
N GLU A 55 -3.06 -2.67 -11.76
CA GLU A 55 -4.52 -2.78 -11.80
C GLU A 55 -5.20 -1.83 -10.80
N CYS A 56 -4.63 -1.61 -9.61
CA CYS A 56 -5.13 -0.61 -8.68
C CYS A 56 -5.05 0.80 -9.27
N VAL A 57 -3.93 1.16 -9.91
CA VAL A 57 -3.76 2.47 -10.56
C VAL A 57 -4.77 2.66 -11.70
N LEU A 58 -4.98 1.63 -12.53
CA LEU A 58 -5.97 1.66 -13.60
C LEU A 58 -7.40 1.81 -13.03
N ALA A 59 -7.72 1.10 -11.95
CA ALA A 59 -9.02 1.18 -11.29
C ALA A 59 -9.30 2.57 -10.69
N VAL A 60 -8.27 3.26 -10.16
CA VAL A 60 -8.40 4.65 -9.70
C VAL A 60 -8.65 5.59 -10.86
N LYS A 61 -7.79 5.55 -11.91
CA LYS A 61 -7.93 6.42 -13.09
C LYS A 61 -9.30 6.28 -13.73
N TYR A 62 -9.74 5.05 -13.97
CA TYR A 62 -11.06 4.78 -14.53
C TYR A 62 -12.19 5.34 -13.64
N ALA A 63 -12.11 5.17 -12.32
CA ALA A 63 -13.12 5.69 -11.41
C ALA A 63 -13.19 7.22 -11.41
N GLU A 64 -12.03 7.90 -11.44
CA GLU A 64 -11.92 9.35 -11.53
C GLU A 64 -12.46 9.89 -12.86
N GLU A 65 -12.06 9.29 -13.99
CA GLU A 65 -12.55 9.63 -15.33
C GLU A 65 -14.07 9.49 -15.46
N ASN A 66 -14.66 8.57 -14.70
CA ASN A 66 -16.10 8.33 -14.66
C ASN A 66 -16.81 9.04 -13.49
N ASN A 67 -16.17 10.05 -12.89
CA ASN A 67 -16.71 10.91 -11.83
C ASN A 67 -17.30 10.13 -10.65
N LYS A 68 -16.66 9.02 -10.24
CA LYS A 68 -17.04 8.31 -9.02
C LYS A 68 -16.71 9.16 -7.79
N ASN A 69 -17.52 9.03 -6.75
CA ASN A 69 -17.21 9.63 -5.45
C ASN A 69 -16.05 8.89 -4.77
N GLU A 70 -15.54 9.47 -3.68
CA GLU A 70 -14.41 8.92 -2.91
C GLU A 70 -14.63 7.46 -2.51
N LEU A 71 -15.83 7.13 -2.02
CA LEU A 71 -16.18 5.76 -1.65
C LEU A 71 -16.10 4.80 -2.86
N GLY A 72 -16.56 5.25 -4.03
CA GLY A 72 -16.50 4.46 -5.27
C GLY A 72 -15.07 4.17 -5.73
N VAL A 73 -14.17 5.14 -5.60
CA VAL A 73 -12.73 4.98 -5.89
C VAL A 73 -12.10 3.99 -4.91
N VAL A 74 -12.36 4.14 -3.60
CA VAL A 74 -11.84 3.21 -2.59
C VAL A 74 -12.32 1.78 -2.84
N LEU A 75 -13.61 1.61 -3.16
CA LEU A 75 -14.18 0.28 -3.45
C LEU A 75 -13.61 -0.34 -4.72
N SER A 76 -13.21 0.45 -5.73
CA SER A 76 -12.58 -0.11 -6.94
C SER A 76 -11.22 -0.74 -6.61
N VAL A 77 -10.40 -0.05 -5.80
CA VAL A 77 -9.11 -0.56 -5.33
C VAL A 77 -9.28 -1.82 -4.46
N ILE A 78 -10.21 -1.80 -3.49
CA ILE A 78 -10.46 -2.96 -2.62
C ILE A 78 -10.84 -4.21 -3.43
N ARG A 79 -11.60 -4.05 -4.51
CA ARG A 79 -11.97 -5.18 -5.40
C ARG A 79 -10.74 -5.76 -6.09
N ILE A 80 -9.85 -4.92 -6.60
CA ILE A 80 -8.58 -5.39 -7.19
C ILE A 80 -7.76 -6.14 -6.13
N LEU A 81 -7.56 -5.56 -4.94
CA LEU A 81 -6.81 -6.22 -3.86
C LEU A 81 -7.42 -7.59 -3.49
N ARG A 82 -8.75 -7.70 -3.46
CA ARG A 82 -9.46 -8.97 -3.26
C ARG A 82 -9.18 -9.96 -4.40
N ASP A 83 -9.23 -9.52 -5.64
CA ASP A 83 -9.08 -10.37 -6.82
C ASP A 83 -7.64 -10.90 -6.96
N PHE A 84 -6.66 -10.14 -6.47
CA PHE A 84 -5.26 -10.58 -6.29
C PHE A 84 -5.00 -11.35 -4.98
N GLU A 85 -6.06 -11.66 -4.21
CA GLU A 85 -5.97 -12.39 -2.93
C GLU A 85 -5.13 -11.71 -1.84
N LEU A 86 -5.00 -10.38 -1.90
CA LEU A 86 -4.26 -9.56 -0.94
C LEU A 86 -5.10 -9.12 0.27
N LEU A 87 -6.35 -9.60 0.37
CA LEU A 87 -7.26 -9.32 1.48
C LEU A 87 -7.77 -10.60 2.13
N ASN A 88 -7.93 -10.58 3.45
CA ASN A 88 -8.59 -11.67 4.16
C ASN A 88 -10.10 -11.67 3.85
N LYS A 89 -10.51 -12.57 2.96
CA LYS A 89 -11.91 -12.72 2.53
C LYS A 89 -12.87 -13.01 3.70
N ARG A 90 -12.41 -13.71 4.76
CA ARG A 90 -13.27 -14.00 5.93
C ARG A 90 -13.58 -12.74 6.73
N GLU A 91 -12.63 -11.82 6.83
CA GLU A 91 -12.83 -10.53 7.49
C GLU A 91 -13.64 -9.58 6.61
N LEU A 92 -13.38 -9.58 5.30
CA LEU A 92 -14.05 -8.69 4.35
C LEU A 92 -15.54 -9.02 4.17
N TYR A 93 -15.86 -10.31 4.11
CA TYR A 93 -17.24 -10.77 3.95
C TYR A 93 -17.94 -11.05 5.27
N GLY A 94 -17.19 -11.17 6.39
CA GLY A 94 -17.73 -11.61 7.67
C GLY A 94 -18.46 -12.95 7.57
N SER A 95 -19.04 -13.43 8.67
CA SER A 95 -20.08 -14.47 8.57
C SER A 95 -21.31 -13.84 7.90
N LEU A 96 -21.30 -13.68 6.57
CA LEU A 96 -22.54 -13.70 5.80
C LEU A 96 -23.13 -15.08 6.01
N ASN A 97 -23.86 -15.20 7.11
CA ASN A 97 -24.75 -16.30 7.40
C ASN A 97 -25.56 -16.44 6.13
N THR A 98 -25.38 -17.57 5.46
CA THR A 98 -26.28 -18.12 4.47
C THR A 98 -27.64 -18.26 5.14
N LYS A 99 -28.36 -17.16 5.32
CA LYS A 99 -29.81 -17.21 5.46
C LYS A 99 -30.33 -17.42 4.05
N ASN A 100 -30.29 -18.68 3.65
CA ASN A 100 -31.24 -19.23 2.71
C ASN A 100 -32.64 -18.91 3.26
N ASN A 101 -33.36 -18.02 2.58
CA ASN A 101 -34.79 -18.11 2.33
C ASN A 101 -35.17 -17.11 1.24
#